data_AF-A0A2G9N9B5-F1
#
_entry.id   AF-A0A2G9N9B5-F1
#
_cell.length_a   1.000
_cell.length_b   1.000
_cell.length_c   1.000
_cell.angle_alpha   90.00
_cell.angle_beta   90.00
_cell.angle_gamma   90.00
#
_symmetry.space_group_name_H-M   'P 1'
#
loop_
_entity.id
_entity.type
_entity.pdbx_description
1 polymer ?
#
loop_
_entity_poly.entity_id
_entity_poly.type
_entity_poly.pdbx_seq_one_letter_code
_entity_poly.pdbx_strand_id
1 'polypeptide(L)'
;MKLTLIILLVSIIFIAGCLTGNTVVDPNDSCSTLEGSQKDNCYLDAGTCSKIKSEVVRDTCVTELAKKSLNLDVCKLVKGKTTQGYCQSEIAILNKNADSCDDIENVYWHDNCYNTFALKEEKGEFCGEIFNDKQYMECYMDVALKTNKAGLCYILNNPDKGICFNKIAQATTDVEVCKKIENQLNAEVCIAKIAKLKNDIIICDQLTFGDLRITCREKINV
;
A
#
# COMPACT_ATOMS: atom_id res chain seq x y z
N MET A 1 -61.20 -23.22 -4.33
CA MET A 1 -61.58 -22.75 -2.97
C MET A 1 -60.69 -23.24 -1.83
N LYS A 2 -60.00 -24.39 -1.91
CA LYS A 2 -59.11 -24.84 -0.81
C LYS A 2 -57.77 -24.09 -0.71
N LEU A 3 -57.26 -23.51 -1.80
CA LEU A 3 -55.96 -22.83 -1.85
C LEU A 3 -55.98 -21.42 -1.22
N THR A 4 -57.11 -20.71 -1.32
CA THR A 4 -57.28 -19.36 -0.75
C THR A 4 -57.38 -19.37 0.78
N LEU A 5 -57.82 -20.48 1.37
CA LEU A 5 -57.90 -20.64 2.83
C LEU A 5 -56.53 -20.83 3.48
N ILE A 6 -55.59 -21.46 2.77
CA ILE A 6 -54.22 -21.73 3.26
C ILE A 6 -53.40 -20.42 3.29
N ILE A 7 -53.55 -19.57 2.27
CA ILE A 7 -52.84 -18.28 2.22
C ILE A 7 -53.28 -17.35 3.36
N LEU A 8 -54.58 -17.33 3.70
CA LEU A 8 -55.11 -16.48 4.77
C LEU A 8 -54.63 -16.93 6.17
N LEU A 9 -54.45 -18.23 6.37
CA LEU A 9 -53.98 -18.82 7.64
C LEU A 9 -52.47 -18.57 7.87
N VAL A 10 -51.67 -18.56 6.80
CA VAL A 10 -50.23 -18.24 6.90
C VAL A 10 -50.01 -16.76 7.21
N SER A 11 -50.86 -15.86 6.70
CA SER A 11 -50.77 -14.41 7.01
C SER A 11 -51.11 -14.04 8.45
N ILE A 12 -51.93 -14.82 9.16
CA ILE A 12 -52.30 -14.52 10.56
C ILE A 12 -51.17 -14.90 11.54
N ILE A 13 -50.33 -15.89 11.18
CA ILE A 13 -49.20 -16.31 12.02
C ILE A 13 -48.08 -15.24 12.05
N PHE A 14 -47.97 -14.39 11.02
CA PHE A 14 -46.95 -13.34 10.98
C PHE A 14 -47.28 -12.08 11.80
N ILE A 15 -48.53 -11.86 12.23
CA ILE A 15 -48.93 -10.61 12.89
C ILE A 15 -48.78 -10.68 14.43
N ALA A 16 -48.73 -11.88 15.03
CA ALA A 16 -48.62 -12.05 16.48
C ALA A 16 -47.20 -11.89 17.06
N GLY A 17 -46.17 -11.71 16.22
CA GLY A 17 -44.77 -11.68 16.64
C GLY A 17 -44.22 -10.31 17.08
N CYS A 18 -44.98 -9.22 16.98
CA CYS A 18 -44.40 -7.87 17.05
C CYS A 18 -44.61 -7.07 18.36
N LEU A 19 -45.21 -7.63 19.44
CA LEU A 19 -45.72 -6.76 20.53
C LEU A 19 -44.94 -6.68 21.85
N THR A 20 -43.81 -7.36 22.05
CA THR A 20 -42.99 -7.14 23.26
C THR A 20 -41.49 -7.20 22.98
N GLY A 21 -40.98 -6.20 22.26
CA GLY A 21 -39.55 -5.99 22.05
C GLY A 21 -38.84 -5.39 23.28
N ASN A 22 -38.99 -6.03 24.45
CA ASN A 22 -38.05 -5.78 25.53
C ASN A 22 -36.75 -6.48 25.13
N THR A 23 -35.74 -5.69 24.74
CA THR A 23 -34.39 -6.21 24.53
C THR A 23 -33.96 -6.87 25.84
N VAL A 24 -33.72 -8.19 25.82
CA VAL A 24 -33.08 -8.87 26.94
C VAL A 24 -31.70 -8.25 27.10
N VAL A 25 -31.58 -7.31 28.03
CA VAL A 25 -30.30 -6.72 28.40
C VAL A 25 -29.54 -7.84 29.10
N ASP A 26 -28.44 -8.28 28.49
CA ASP A 26 -27.50 -9.16 29.17
C ASP A 26 -27.06 -8.46 30.45
N PRO A 27 -27.38 -8.99 31.65
CA PRO A 27 -27.05 -8.33 32.90
C PRO A 27 -25.54 -8.15 33.10
N ASN A 28 -24.70 -8.79 32.28
CA ASN A 28 -23.25 -8.65 32.29
C ASN A 28 -22.71 -7.67 31.23
N ASP A 29 -23.56 -7.06 30.39
CA ASP A 29 -23.15 -6.05 29.41
C ASP A 29 -22.99 -4.68 30.09
N SER A 30 -21.84 -4.49 30.74
CA SER A 30 -21.49 -3.23 31.41
C SER A 30 -21.51 -2.02 30.46
N CYS A 31 -21.14 -2.22 29.19
CA CYS A 31 -21.14 -1.18 28.17
C CYS A 31 -22.55 -0.65 27.86
N SER A 32 -23.60 -1.44 28.07
CA SER A 32 -24.98 -1.04 27.78
C SER A 32 -25.44 0.19 28.58
N THR A 33 -24.86 0.42 29.76
CA THR A 33 -25.14 1.55 30.66
C THR A 33 -24.48 2.87 30.27
N LEU A 34 -23.48 2.81 29.38
CA LEU A 34 -22.79 4.00 28.88
C LEU A 34 -23.58 4.64 27.73
N GLU A 35 -23.26 5.90 27.41
CA GLU A 35 -23.87 6.64 26.31
C GLU A 35 -22.84 7.24 25.35
N GLY A 36 -23.31 7.62 24.15
CA GLY A 36 -22.50 8.31 23.15
C GLY A 36 -21.22 7.56 22.77
N SER A 37 -20.11 8.30 22.67
CA SER A 37 -18.79 7.76 22.32
C SER A 37 -18.21 6.83 23.39
N GLN A 38 -18.57 7.00 24.66
CA GLN A 38 -18.09 6.13 25.74
C GLN A 38 -18.63 4.70 25.57
N LYS A 39 -19.89 4.58 25.14
CA LYS A 39 -20.50 3.29 24.82
C LYS A 39 -19.80 2.59 23.66
N ASP A 40 -19.56 3.33 22.58
CA ASP A 40 -18.89 2.81 21.38
C ASP A 40 -17.46 2.34 21.68
N ASN A 41 -16.70 3.12 22.46
CA ASN A 41 -15.36 2.76 22.89
C ASN A 41 -15.36 1.50 23.79
N CYS A 42 -16.32 1.38 24.70
CA CYS A 42 -16.43 0.18 25.55
C CYS A 42 -16.66 -1.09 24.70
N TYR A 43 -17.54 -1.02 23.69
CA TYR A 43 -17.75 -2.15 22.79
C TYR A 43 -16.57 -2.41 21.85
N LEU A 44 -15.82 -1.39 21.46
CA LEU A 44 -14.56 -1.53 20.71
C LEU A 44 -13.55 -2.34 21.54
N ASP A 45 -13.33 -1.97 22.80
CA ASP A 45 -12.41 -2.65 23.72
C ASP A 45 -12.85 -4.11 23.97
N ALA A 46 -14.15 -4.36 24.05
CA ALA A 46 -14.72 -5.69 24.17
C ALA A 46 -14.75 -6.50 22.85
N GLY A 47 -14.34 -5.92 21.71
CA GLY A 47 -14.39 -6.57 20.41
C GLY A 47 -15.82 -6.89 19.92
N THR A 48 -16.84 -6.21 20.44
CA THR A 48 -18.26 -6.45 20.11
C THR A 48 -18.75 -5.43 19.10
N CYS A 49 -18.16 -5.46 17.90
CA CYS A 49 -18.32 -4.39 16.90
C CYS A 49 -19.78 -4.16 16.48
N SER A 50 -20.63 -5.19 16.45
CA SER A 50 -22.04 -5.07 16.04
C SER A 50 -22.88 -4.16 16.92
N LYS A 51 -22.42 -3.87 18.16
CA LYS A 51 -23.10 -2.97 19.11
C LYS A 51 -22.64 -1.51 19.03
N ILE A 52 -21.62 -1.21 18.21
CA ILE A 52 -21.08 0.14 18.03
C ILE A 52 -21.97 0.94 17.08
N LYS A 53 -22.42 2.13 17.52
CA LYS A 53 -23.31 3.00 16.75
C LYS A 53 -22.55 3.83 15.72
N SER A 54 -21.41 4.40 16.09
CA SER A 54 -20.54 5.16 15.17
C SER A 54 -19.99 4.24 14.08
N GLU A 55 -20.32 4.54 12.82
CA GLU A 55 -19.90 3.69 11.71
C GLU A 55 -18.38 3.63 11.55
N VAL A 56 -17.70 4.76 11.77
CA VAL A 56 -16.23 4.84 11.71
C VAL A 56 -15.60 3.96 12.79
N VAL A 57 -16.08 4.04 14.03
CA VAL A 57 -15.54 3.24 15.15
C VAL A 57 -15.84 1.75 14.94
N ARG A 58 -17.04 1.44 14.44
CA ARG A 58 -17.42 0.06 14.10
C ARG A 58 -16.51 -0.52 13.02
N ASP A 59 -16.29 0.21 11.93
CA ASP A 59 -15.48 -0.26 10.81
C ASP A 59 -14.01 -0.47 11.22
N THR A 60 -13.48 0.38 12.10
CA THR A 60 -12.17 0.17 12.74
C THR A 60 -12.16 -1.11 13.60
N CYS A 61 -13.19 -1.33 14.43
CA CYS A 61 -13.33 -2.55 15.23
C CYS A 61 -13.33 -3.81 14.37
N VAL A 62 -14.13 -3.82 13.29
CA VAL A 62 -14.21 -4.93 12.34
C VAL A 62 -12.87 -5.18 11.67
N THR A 63 -12.14 -4.12 11.31
CA THR A 63 -10.81 -4.22 10.69
C THR A 63 -9.80 -4.89 11.64
N GLU A 64 -9.79 -4.53 12.92
CA GLU A 64 -8.90 -5.17 13.90
C GLU A 64 -9.28 -6.63 14.17
N LEU A 65 -10.58 -6.97 14.16
CA LEU A 65 -11.02 -8.37 14.20
C LEU A 65 -10.57 -9.16 12.97
N ALA A 66 -10.66 -8.56 11.77
CA ALA A 66 -10.17 -9.18 10.54
C ALA A 66 -8.66 -9.45 10.65
N LYS A 67 -7.87 -8.47 11.12
CA LYS A 67 -6.41 -8.60 11.28
C LYS A 67 -6.04 -9.68 12.27
N LYS A 68 -6.73 -9.74 13.41
CA LYS A 68 -6.49 -10.77 14.43
C LYS A 68 -6.85 -12.18 13.94
N SER A 69 -7.89 -12.30 13.13
CA SER A 69 -8.35 -13.60 12.59
C SER A 69 -7.71 -13.98 11.26
N LEU A 70 -6.99 -13.05 10.61
CA LEU A 70 -6.44 -13.18 9.27
C LEU A 70 -7.49 -13.57 8.21
N ASN A 71 -8.75 -13.19 8.44
CA ASN A 71 -9.88 -13.57 7.60
C ASN A 71 -10.37 -12.39 6.74
N LEU A 72 -10.14 -12.47 5.44
CA LEU A 72 -10.50 -11.45 4.46
C LEU A 72 -12.03 -11.23 4.37
N ASP A 73 -12.84 -12.26 4.61
CA ASP A 73 -14.30 -12.14 4.56
C ASP A 73 -14.84 -11.21 5.65
N VAL A 74 -14.13 -11.06 6.77
CA VAL A 74 -14.50 -10.10 7.83
C VAL A 74 -14.45 -8.67 7.32
N CYS A 75 -13.53 -8.34 6.40
CA CYS A 75 -13.46 -7.01 5.80
C CYS A 75 -14.72 -6.66 5.00
N LYS A 76 -15.50 -7.64 4.52
CA LYS A 76 -16.78 -7.39 3.82
C LYS A 76 -17.85 -6.81 4.75
N LEU A 77 -17.66 -6.88 6.06
CA LEU A 77 -18.56 -6.29 7.07
C LEU A 77 -18.27 -4.79 7.29
N VAL A 78 -17.15 -4.26 6.78
CA VAL A 78 -16.82 -2.84 6.81
C VAL A 78 -17.71 -2.10 5.81
N LYS A 79 -18.40 -1.03 6.25
CA LYS A 79 -19.31 -0.29 5.35
C LYS A 79 -18.60 0.77 4.52
N GLY A 80 -17.62 1.47 5.10
CA GLY A 80 -16.86 2.49 4.41
C GLY A 80 -15.92 1.88 3.38
N LYS A 81 -16.12 2.15 2.08
CA LYS A 81 -15.33 1.58 0.99
C LYS A 81 -13.82 1.82 1.11
N THR A 82 -13.42 2.99 1.60
CA THR A 82 -12.00 3.29 1.88
C THR A 82 -11.46 2.40 3.00
N THR A 83 -12.16 2.29 4.13
CA THR A 83 -11.74 1.44 5.26
C THR A 83 -11.78 -0.05 4.89
N GLN A 84 -12.73 -0.46 4.04
CA GLN A 84 -12.82 -1.81 3.51
C GLN A 84 -11.57 -2.17 2.70
N GLY A 85 -11.17 -1.30 1.76
CA GLY A 85 -9.95 -1.50 0.98
C GLY A 85 -8.68 -1.54 1.84
N TYR A 86 -8.59 -0.67 2.87
CA TYR A 86 -7.51 -0.72 3.86
C TYR A 86 -7.46 -2.08 4.57
N CYS A 87 -8.60 -2.53 5.10
CA CYS A 87 -8.72 -3.82 5.77
C CYS A 87 -8.23 -4.94 4.86
N GLN A 88 -8.73 -5.02 3.63
CA GLN A 88 -8.35 -6.06 2.66
C GLN A 88 -6.85 -6.04 2.37
N SER A 89 -6.27 -4.85 2.13
CA SER A 89 -4.83 -4.68 1.90
C SER A 89 -3.99 -5.20 3.06
N GLU A 90 -4.34 -4.85 4.31
CA GLU A 90 -3.60 -5.31 5.49
C GLU A 90 -3.66 -6.83 5.64
N ILE A 91 -4.81 -7.45 5.40
CA ILE A 91 -4.95 -8.91 5.45
C ILE A 91 -4.14 -9.59 4.35
N ALA A 92 -4.19 -9.07 3.12
CA ALA A 92 -3.39 -9.58 2.01
C ALA A 92 -1.91 -9.59 2.37
N ILE A 93 -1.40 -8.46 2.90
CA ILE A 93 0.00 -8.30 3.33
C ILE A 93 0.35 -9.26 4.48
N LEU A 94 -0.49 -9.37 5.51
CA LEU A 94 -0.25 -10.26 6.66
C LEU A 94 -0.26 -11.74 6.26
N ASN A 95 -1.14 -12.12 5.33
CA ASN A 95 -1.21 -13.47 4.77
C ASN A 95 -0.16 -13.73 3.68
N LYS A 96 0.62 -12.70 3.28
CA LYS A 96 1.57 -12.76 2.17
C LYS A 96 0.94 -13.27 0.87
N ASN A 97 -0.31 -12.89 0.62
CA ASN A 97 -1.05 -13.28 -0.57
C ASN A 97 -1.31 -12.05 -1.44
N ALA A 98 -0.45 -11.80 -2.43
CA ALA A 98 -0.58 -10.65 -3.32
C ALA A 98 -1.85 -10.71 -4.19
N ASP A 99 -2.29 -11.91 -4.57
CA ASP A 99 -3.51 -12.11 -5.37
C ASP A 99 -4.76 -11.61 -4.64
N SER A 100 -4.74 -11.50 -3.30
CA SER A 100 -5.83 -10.87 -2.55
C SER A 100 -5.93 -9.36 -2.75
N CYS A 101 -4.92 -8.71 -3.33
CA CYS A 101 -5.00 -7.29 -3.70
C CYS A 101 -5.98 -7.07 -4.88
N ASP A 102 -6.17 -8.06 -5.78
CA ASP A 102 -7.09 -7.99 -6.92
C ASP A 102 -8.56 -7.78 -6.49
N ASP A 103 -8.92 -8.23 -5.28
CA ASP A 103 -10.27 -8.11 -4.72
C ASP A 103 -10.56 -6.71 -4.11
N ILE A 104 -9.60 -5.78 -4.16
CA ILE A 104 -9.73 -4.45 -3.56
C ILE A 104 -10.37 -3.47 -4.56
N GLU A 105 -11.65 -3.17 -4.37
CA GLU A 105 -12.39 -2.21 -5.23
C GLU A 105 -11.83 -0.77 -5.17
N ASN A 106 -11.26 -0.38 -4.02
CA ASN A 106 -10.73 0.97 -3.85
C ASN A 106 -9.33 1.08 -4.49
N VAL A 107 -9.25 1.76 -5.63
CA VAL A 107 -8.00 1.94 -6.41
C VAL A 107 -6.80 2.38 -5.57
N TYR A 108 -6.99 3.34 -4.64
CA TYR A 108 -5.89 3.80 -3.80
C TYR A 108 -5.33 2.68 -2.90
N TRP A 109 -6.20 1.86 -2.31
CA TRP A 109 -5.74 0.74 -1.47
C TRP A 109 -5.24 -0.45 -2.27
N HIS A 110 -5.82 -0.70 -3.45
CA HIS A 110 -5.31 -1.66 -4.42
C HIS A 110 -3.85 -1.37 -4.77
N ASP A 111 -3.58 -0.15 -5.21
CA ASP A 111 -2.24 0.29 -5.62
C ASP A 111 -1.23 0.24 -4.45
N ASN A 112 -1.66 0.66 -3.25
CA ASN A 112 -0.81 0.57 -2.05
C ASN A 112 -0.53 -0.88 -1.62
N CYS A 113 -1.47 -1.80 -1.83
CA CYS A 113 -1.30 -3.22 -1.55
C CYS A 113 -0.15 -3.77 -2.39
N TYR A 114 -0.22 -3.60 -3.71
CA TYR A 114 0.84 -4.04 -4.64
C TYR A 114 2.17 -3.32 -4.43
N ASN A 115 2.16 -2.01 -4.18
CA ASN A 115 3.38 -1.27 -3.86
C ASN A 115 4.08 -1.85 -2.61
N THR A 116 3.30 -2.21 -1.58
CA THR A 116 3.86 -2.82 -0.37
C THR A 116 4.50 -4.18 -0.66
N PHE A 117 3.86 -5.02 -1.49
CA PHE A 117 4.45 -6.29 -1.94
C PHE A 117 5.73 -6.07 -2.75
N ALA A 118 5.72 -5.13 -3.70
CA ALA A 118 6.89 -4.78 -4.51
C ALA A 118 8.10 -4.43 -3.64
N LEU A 119 7.90 -3.62 -2.61
CA LEU A 119 8.97 -3.18 -1.71
C LEU A 119 9.40 -4.26 -0.70
N LYS A 120 8.46 -5.03 -0.15
CA LYS A 120 8.80 -6.08 0.84
C LYS A 120 9.50 -7.27 0.20
N GLU A 121 9.03 -7.69 -0.97
CA GLU A 121 9.57 -8.83 -1.71
C GLU A 121 10.69 -8.44 -2.68
N GLU A 122 10.93 -7.13 -2.87
CA GLU A 122 11.98 -6.60 -3.75
C GLU A 122 11.82 -7.02 -5.23
N LYS A 123 10.56 -7.11 -5.65
CA LYS A 123 10.14 -7.54 -6.99
C LYS A 123 9.35 -6.45 -7.70
N GLY A 124 9.89 -5.96 -8.82
CA GLY A 124 9.22 -4.96 -9.65
C GLY A 124 8.01 -5.49 -10.42
N GLU A 125 7.78 -6.82 -10.44
CA GLU A 125 6.60 -7.39 -11.10
C GLU A 125 5.29 -6.90 -10.48
N PHE A 126 5.25 -6.73 -9.14
CA PHE A 126 4.08 -6.20 -8.44
C PHE A 126 3.79 -4.73 -8.78
N CYS A 127 4.80 -3.93 -9.15
CA CYS A 127 4.54 -2.56 -9.59
C CYS A 127 3.71 -2.52 -10.89
N GLY A 128 3.71 -3.61 -11.68
CA GLY A 128 2.94 -3.74 -12.91
C GLY A 128 1.43 -3.73 -12.71
N GLU A 129 0.97 -4.07 -11.51
CA GLU A 129 -0.45 -4.12 -11.15
C GLU A 129 -0.97 -2.78 -10.62
N ILE A 130 -0.13 -1.76 -10.46
CA ILE A 130 -0.55 -0.44 -9.96
C ILE A 130 -1.23 0.37 -11.08
N PHE A 131 -2.47 0.83 -10.85
CA PHE A 131 -3.25 1.56 -11.84
C PHE A 131 -2.90 3.06 -11.90
N ASN A 132 -2.55 3.67 -10.77
CA ASN A 132 -2.16 5.08 -10.77
C ASN A 132 -0.77 5.26 -11.37
N ASP A 133 -0.69 5.89 -12.56
CA ASP A 133 0.58 6.12 -13.29
C ASP A 133 1.71 6.72 -12.44
N LYS A 134 1.38 7.65 -11.54
CA LYS A 134 2.38 8.28 -10.66
C LYS A 134 2.91 7.27 -9.64
N GLN A 135 2.03 6.56 -8.94
CA GLN A 135 2.44 5.53 -7.97
C GLN A 135 3.14 4.36 -8.65
N TYR A 136 2.74 4.00 -9.86
CA TYR A 136 3.40 2.98 -10.70
C TYR A 136 4.87 3.34 -10.94
N MET A 137 5.15 4.57 -11.36
CA MET A 137 6.51 5.05 -11.59
C MET A 137 7.32 5.15 -10.28
N GLU A 138 6.70 5.64 -9.20
CA GLU A 138 7.31 5.72 -7.88
C GLU A 138 7.69 4.32 -7.34
N CYS A 139 6.81 3.32 -7.50
CA CYS A 139 7.07 1.93 -7.13
C CYS A 139 8.30 1.37 -7.83
N TYR A 140 8.38 1.50 -9.17
CA TYR A 140 9.54 1.02 -9.91
C TYR A 140 10.84 1.72 -9.51
N MET A 141 10.79 3.03 -9.28
CA MET A 141 11.94 3.80 -8.78
C MET A 141 12.39 3.26 -7.42
N ASP A 142 11.48 3.10 -6.47
CA ASP A 142 11.81 2.66 -5.12
C ASP A 142 12.37 1.23 -5.10
N VAL A 143 11.78 0.31 -5.88
CA VAL A 143 12.32 -1.06 -6.02
C VAL A 143 13.69 -1.04 -6.69
N ALA A 144 13.90 -0.23 -7.74
CA ALA A 144 15.18 -0.11 -8.42
C ALA A 144 16.28 0.38 -7.47
N LEU A 145 15.99 1.40 -6.67
CA LEU A 145 16.93 1.97 -5.70
C LEU A 145 17.22 1.01 -4.55
N LYS A 146 16.17 0.37 -4.00
CA LYS A 146 16.32 -0.57 -2.89
C LYS A 146 17.17 -1.79 -3.28
N THR A 147 17.01 -2.28 -4.50
CA THR A 147 17.68 -3.49 -4.99
C THR A 147 18.93 -3.22 -5.81
N ASN A 148 19.26 -1.96 -6.08
CA ASN A 148 20.28 -1.53 -7.05
C ASN A 148 20.11 -2.16 -8.46
N LYS A 149 18.91 -2.62 -8.82
CA LYS A 149 18.62 -3.22 -10.14
C LYS A 149 18.40 -2.13 -11.17
N ALA A 150 19.49 -1.61 -11.74
CA ALA A 150 19.44 -0.58 -12.78
C ALA A 150 18.54 -0.90 -13.98
N GLY A 151 18.29 -2.18 -14.27
CA GLY A 151 17.35 -2.60 -15.32
C GLY A 151 15.93 -2.04 -15.14
N LEU A 152 15.48 -1.86 -13.90
CA LEU A 152 14.15 -1.32 -13.60
C LEU A 152 14.02 0.16 -13.97
N CYS A 153 15.12 0.92 -13.99
CA CYS A 153 15.11 2.32 -14.43
C CYS A 153 14.66 2.48 -15.89
N TYR A 154 14.74 1.44 -16.73
CA TYR A 154 14.30 1.53 -18.12
C TYR A 154 12.79 1.72 -18.29
N ILE A 155 12.00 1.32 -17.30
CA ILE A 155 10.53 1.42 -17.28
C ILE A 155 10.08 2.87 -17.04
N LEU A 156 10.93 3.69 -16.41
CA LEU A 156 10.63 5.07 -16.08
C LEU A 156 10.68 5.99 -17.31
N ASN A 157 9.90 7.08 -17.23
CA ASN A 157 9.95 8.17 -18.19
C ASN A 157 11.16 9.08 -17.96
N ASN A 158 11.51 9.87 -18.98
CA ASN A 158 12.43 10.99 -18.81
C ASN A 158 11.69 12.15 -18.09
N PRO A 159 12.28 12.82 -17.09
CA PRO A 159 13.68 12.76 -16.63
C PRO A 159 13.99 11.72 -15.54
N ASP A 160 12.98 11.07 -14.95
CA ASP A 160 13.14 10.17 -13.79
C ASP A 160 14.08 8.99 -14.05
N LYS A 161 14.08 8.47 -15.27
CA LYS A 161 15.02 7.46 -15.75
C LYS A 161 16.48 7.83 -15.51
N GLY A 162 16.87 9.05 -15.86
CA GLY A 162 18.24 9.55 -15.64
C GLY A 162 18.56 9.72 -14.15
N ILE A 163 17.59 10.16 -13.36
CA ILE A 163 17.72 10.29 -11.90
C ILE A 163 17.93 8.91 -11.26
N CYS A 164 17.17 7.91 -11.68
CA CYS A 164 17.26 6.52 -11.22
C CYS A 164 18.66 5.95 -11.45
N PHE A 165 19.15 5.98 -12.70
CA PHE A 165 20.50 5.50 -13.02
C PHE A 165 21.57 6.24 -12.22
N ASN A 166 21.48 7.58 -12.13
CA ASN A 166 22.46 8.37 -11.39
C ASN A 166 22.50 8.02 -9.89
N LYS A 167 21.35 7.76 -9.25
CA LYS A 167 21.31 7.35 -7.84
C LYS A 167 21.90 5.95 -7.64
N ILE A 168 21.54 4.98 -8.49
CA ILE A 168 22.09 3.61 -8.41
C ILE A 168 23.60 3.60 -8.67
N ALA A 169 24.05 4.34 -9.68
CA ALA A 169 25.48 4.44 -10.01
C ALA A 169 26.29 5.00 -8.84
N GLN A 170 25.78 6.01 -8.14
CA GLN A 170 26.43 6.54 -6.93
C GLN A 170 26.41 5.55 -5.76
N ALA A 171 25.28 4.87 -5.54
CA ALA A 171 25.15 3.89 -4.45
C ALA A 171 26.05 2.66 -4.64
N THR A 172 26.23 2.22 -5.88
CA THR A 172 27.06 1.05 -6.26
C THR A 172 28.48 1.42 -6.65
N THR A 173 28.75 2.72 -6.86
CA THR A 173 30.00 3.25 -7.43
C THR A 173 30.35 2.67 -8.81
N ASP A 174 29.34 2.24 -9.58
CA ASP A 174 29.48 1.65 -10.91
C ASP A 174 29.32 2.70 -12.02
N VAL A 175 30.43 3.02 -12.68
CA VAL A 175 30.48 3.99 -13.80
C VAL A 175 29.72 3.52 -15.04
N GLU A 176 29.56 2.21 -15.23
CA GLU A 176 28.80 1.68 -16.38
C GLU A 176 27.31 1.98 -16.26
N VAL A 177 26.79 2.16 -15.03
CA VAL A 177 25.41 2.60 -14.81
C VAL A 177 25.24 4.06 -15.24
N CYS A 178 26.22 4.94 -15.01
CA CYS A 178 26.15 6.33 -15.48
C CYS A 178 26.05 6.43 -17.01
N LYS A 179 26.70 5.52 -17.74
CA LYS A 179 26.65 5.48 -19.22
C LYS A 179 25.26 5.14 -19.78
N LYS A 180 24.32 4.68 -18.94
CA LYS A 180 22.92 4.43 -19.31
C LYS A 180 22.06 5.71 -19.28
N ILE A 181 22.60 6.83 -18.79
CA ILE A 181 21.91 8.13 -18.78
C ILE A 181 21.99 8.72 -20.20
N GLU A 182 20.82 8.98 -20.79
CA GLU A 182 20.70 9.45 -22.18
C GLU A 182 21.37 10.81 -22.44
N ASN A 183 21.21 11.76 -21.50
CA ASN A 183 21.87 13.05 -21.60
C ASN A 183 23.36 12.93 -21.24
N GLN A 184 24.24 13.13 -22.23
CA GLN A 184 25.69 12.98 -22.09
C GLN A 184 26.29 13.81 -20.94
N LEU A 185 25.87 15.08 -20.80
CA LEU A 185 26.36 15.93 -19.71
C LEU A 185 25.99 15.36 -18.34
N ASN A 186 24.76 14.90 -18.17
CA ASN A 186 24.31 14.26 -16.91
C ASN A 186 25.05 12.93 -16.65
N ALA A 187 25.33 12.14 -17.69
CA ALA A 187 26.14 10.93 -17.59
C ALA A 187 27.56 11.23 -17.09
N GLU A 188 28.20 12.26 -17.65
CA GLU A 188 29.54 12.67 -17.23
C GLU A 188 29.56 13.29 -15.83
N VAL A 189 28.54 14.07 -15.46
CA VAL A 189 28.38 14.56 -14.08
C VAL A 189 28.23 13.39 -13.10
N CYS A 190 27.52 12.34 -13.47
CA CYS A 190 27.42 11.09 -12.69
C CYS A 190 28.79 10.42 -12.55
N ILE A 191 29.56 10.25 -13.63
CA ILE A 191 30.90 9.66 -13.62
C ILE A 191 31.84 10.47 -12.72
N ALA A 192 31.83 11.80 -12.83
CA ALA A 192 32.65 12.68 -12.00
C ALA A 192 32.32 12.56 -10.50
N LYS A 193 31.04 12.37 -10.14
CA LYS A 193 30.64 12.10 -8.76
C LYS A 193 31.18 10.77 -8.25
N ILE A 194 31.17 9.72 -9.08
CA ILE A 194 31.75 8.41 -8.72
C ILE A 194 33.27 8.51 -8.55
N ALA A 195 33.97 9.21 -9.45
CA ALA A 195 35.41 9.47 -9.32
C ALA A 195 35.74 10.06 -7.95
N LYS A 196 34.96 11.08 -7.54
CA LYS A 196 35.08 11.70 -6.22
C LYS A 196 34.78 10.73 -5.07
N LEU A 197 33.69 9.96 -5.14
CA LEU A 197 33.31 9.00 -4.10
C LEU A 197 34.37 7.90 -3.89
N LYS A 198 35.05 7.47 -4.97
CA LYS A 198 36.12 6.45 -4.92
C LYS A 198 37.51 7.03 -4.68
N ASN A 199 37.65 8.36 -4.70
CA ASN A 199 38.94 9.06 -4.73
C ASN A 199 39.87 8.55 -5.85
N ASP A 200 39.30 8.30 -7.04
CA ASP A 200 40.00 7.68 -8.17
C ASP A 200 40.07 8.65 -9.35
N ILE A 201 41.26 9.25 -9.53
CA ILE A 201 41.52 10.24 -10.58
C ILE A 201 41.43 9.64 -12.00
N ILE A 202 41.66 8.32 -12.16
CA ILE A 202 41.63 7.66 -13.48
C ILE A 202 40.20 7.67 -14.03
N ILE A 203 39.18 7.65 -13.16
CA ILE A 203 37.78 7.75 -13.59
C ILE A 203 37.50 9.11 -14.26
N CYS A 204 38.15 10.20 -13.82
CA CYS A 204 38.00 11.50 -14.47
C CYS A 204 38.48 11.50 -15.93
N ASP A 205 39.37 10.58 -16.31
CA ASP A 205 39.90 10.49 -17.67
C ASP A 205 38.88 9.95 -18.68
N GLN A 206 37.77 9.38 -18.19
CA GLN A 206 36.64 8.95 -19.01
C GLN A 206 35.74 10.11 -19.46
N LEU A 207 35.92 11.30 -18.88
CA LEU A 207 35.12 12.49 -19.18
C LEU A 207 35.57 13.13 -20.51
N THR A 208 34.61 13.46 -21.37
CA THR A 208 34.86 14.09 -22.67
C THR A 208 34.72 15.61 -22.61
N PHE A 209 33.90 16.15 -21.71
CA PHE A 209 33.83 17.59 -21.45
C PHE A 209 35.09 18.05 -20.69
N GLY A 210 35.94 18.82 -21.37
CA GLY A 210 37.25 19.24 -20.85
C GLY A 210 37.20 19.95 -19.50
N ASP A 211 36.30 20.93 -19.35
CA ASP A 211 36.14 21.70 -18.11
C ASP A 211 35.69 20.83 -16.93
N LEU A 212 34.78 19.89 -17.20
CA LEU A 212 34.29 18.95 -16.19
C LEU A 212 35.40 17.98 -15.77
N ARG A 213 36.23 17.52 -16.72
CA ARG A 213 37.40 16.69 -16.45
C ARG A 213 38.44 17.38 -15.57
N ILE A 214 38.77 18.63 -15.89
CA ILE A 214 39.70 19.44 -15.07
C ILE A 214 39.14 19.59 -13.66
N THR A 215 37.89 20.03 -13.54
CA THR A 215 37.20 20.20 -12.26
C THR A 215 37.15 18.89 -11.44
N CYS A 216 36.96 17.74 -12.11
CA CYS A 216 36.95 16.42 -11.48
C CYS A 216 38.31 16.11 -10.84
N ARG A 217 39.41 16.27 -11.59
CA ARG A 217 40.78 16.00 -11.12
C ARG A 217 41.19 16.91 -9.96
N GLU A 218 40.86 18.19 -10.05
CA GLU A 218 41.18 19.17 -8.98
C GLU A 218 40.53 18.82 -7.65
N LYS A 219 39.28 18.33 -7.66
CA LYS A 219 38.53 18.00 -6.43
C LYS A 219 38.96 16.72 -5.73
N ILE A 220 39.79 15.89 -6.36
CA ILE A 220 40.30 14.62 -5.81
C ILE A 220 41.68 14.81 -5.16
N ASN A 221 42.43 15.84 -5.57
CA ASN A 221 43.80 16.12 -5.08
C ASN A 221 43.86 17.04 -3.84
N VAL A 222 42.74 17.26 -3.15
CA VAL A 222 42.61 18.11 -1.95
C VAL A 222 42.20 17.24 -0.77
#